data_AF-J0GZY1-F1
#
_entry.id   AF-J0GZY1-F1
#
_cell.length_a   1.000
_cell.length_b   1.000
_cell.length_c   1.000
_cell.angle_alpha   90.00
_cell.angle_beta   90.00
_cell.angle_gamma   90.00
#
_symmetry.space_group_name_H-M   'P 1'
#
loop_
_entity.id
_entity.type
_entity.pdbx_description
1 polymer ?
#
loop_
_entity_poly.entity_id
_entity_poly.type
_entity_poly.pdbx_seq_one_letter_code
_entity_poly.pdbx_strand_id
1 'polypeptide(L)'
;MICRLQLEYDRQLNRGHRATRRVKLLARISVAIASISIMMLLFMIYGKAGPVMNALRAANLGLGALTAVLMIVLGHSLWTINDVNRFFKRASNNLTFKEAPGSLASKALKFLLPRKTYERLVLQIIADHREEYFEALWNGEKHHASYIVVRMHAILTMSLLLTGLSRTIGRVCSAASKLIGPS
;
A
#
# COMPACT_ATOMS: atom_id res chain seq x y z
N MET A 1 -40.91 13.90 19.78
CA MET A 1 -39.69 13.06 19.76
C MET A 1 -39.17 12.81 18.34
N ILE A 2 -40.02 12.33 17.42
CA ILE A 2 -39.66 11.95 16.03
C ILE A 2 -38.79 13.01 15.30
N CYS A 3 -39.15 14.29 15.33
CA CYS A 3 -38.38 15.35 14.65
C CYS A 3 -36.89 15.46 15.07
N ARG A 4 -36.52 15.09 16.30
CA ARG A 4 -35.09 15.12 16.70
C ARG A 4 -34.29 14.00 16.00
N LEU A 5 -34.84 12.80 15.92
CA LEU A 5 -34.17 11.65 15.27
C LEU A 5 -33.93 11.90 13.77
N GLN A 6 -34.89 12.53 13.09
CA GLN A 6 -34.78 12.86 11.67
C GLN A 6 -33.67 13.90 11.41
N LEU A 7 -33.55 14.91 12.28
CA LEU A 7 -32.52 15.95 12.21
C LEU A 7 -31.12 15.41 12.57
N GLU A 8 -31.03 14.41 13.45
CA GLU A 8 -29.80 13.67 13.76
C GLU A 8 -29.32 12.84 12.54
N TYR A 9 -30.25 12.15 11.87
CA TYR A 9 -29.99 11.34 10.69
C TYR A 9 -29.48 12.17 9.51
N ASP A 10 -30.14 13.29 9.19
CA ASP A 10 -29.70 14.21 8.13
C ASP A 10 -28.31 14.81 8.41
N ARG A 11 -27.98 15.09 9.68
CA ARG A 11 -26.64 15.53 10.07
C ARG A 11 -25.58 14.45 9.80
N GLN A 12 -25.88 13.18 10.04
CA GLN A 12 -24.95 12.09 9.70
C GLN A 12 -24.79 11.93 8.18
N LEU A 13 -25.90 11.97 7.42
CA LEU A 13 -25.89 11.88 5.96
C LEU A 13 -25.01 12.98 5.32
N ASN A 14 -25.16 14.23 5.81
CA ASN A 14 -24.39 15.39 5.34
C ASN A 14 -22.90 15.34 5.72
N ARG A 15 -22.52 14.67 6.82
CA ARG A 15 -21.10 14.42 7.15
C ARG A 15 -20.47 13.46 6.15
N GLY A 16 -21.17 12.38 5.78
CA GLY A 16 -20.72 11.42 4.77
C GLY A 16 -20.47 12.06 3.40
N HIS A 17 -21.35 12.97 2.97
CA HIS A 17 -21.19 13.69 1.69
C HIS A 17 -19.99 14.66 1.63
N ARG A 18 -19.55 15.22 2.76
CA ARG A 18 -18.32 16.05 2.80
C ARG A 18 -17.06 15.20 2.79
N ALA A 19 -17.07 14.02 3.42
CA ALA A 19 -15.94 13.09 3.41
C ALA A 19 -15.63 12.59 1.99
N THR A 20 -16.64 12.16 1.22
CA THR A 20 -16.45 11.64 -0.14
C THR A 20 -15.90 12.68 -1.13
N ARG A 21 -16.22 13.98 -0.96
CA ARG A 21 -15.62 15.06 -1.77
C ARG A 21 -14.12 15.22 -1.51
N ARG A 22 -13.67 15.15 -0.24
CA ARG A 22 -12.24 15.24 0.10
C ARG A 22 -11.44 14.07 -0.47
N VAL A 23 -11.96 12.85 -0.38
CA VAL A 23 -11.32 11.65 -0.96
C VAL A 23 -11.16 11.77 -2.48
N LYS A 24 -12.18 12.24 -3.21
CA LYS A 24 -12.09 12.47 -4.67
C LYS A 24 -11.04 13.51 -5.05
N LEU A 25 -10.83 14.55 -4.23
CA LEU A 25 -9.80 15.56 -4.47
C LEU A 25 -8.39 14.97 -4.29
N LEU A 26 -8.16 14.25 -3.19
CA LEU A 26 -6.87 13.60 -2.91
C LEU A 26 -6.50 12.57 -3.99
N ALA A 27 -7.47 11.79 -4.49
CA ALA A 27 -7.25 10.85 -5.60
C ALA A 27 -6.81 11.56 -6.91
N ARG A 28 -7.37 12.74 -7.21
CA ARG A 28 -6.93 13.54 -8.37
C ARG A 28 -5.51 14.06 -8.20
N ILE A 29 -5.16 14.52 -6.99
CA ILE A 29 -3.81 15.00 -6.66
C ILE A 29 -2.77 13.87 -6.79
N SER A 30 -3.07 12.66 -6.29
CA SER A 30 -2.14 11.52 -6.40
C SER A 30 -1.88 11.11 -7.86
N VAL A 31 -2.90 11.14 -8.72
CA VAL A 31 -2.74 10.85 -10.16
C VAL A 31 -1.87 11.91 -10.86
N ALA A 32 -1.97 13.19 -10.47
CA ALA A 32 -1.13 14.26 -11.01
C ALA A 32 0.35 14.13 -10.56
N ILE A 33 0.61 13.80 -9.29
CA ILE A 33 1.98 13.56 -8.79
C ILE A 33 2.61 12.36 -9.51
N ALA A 34 1.81 11.32 -9.79
CA ALA A 34 2.26 10.16 -10.53
C ALA A 34 2.63 10.46 -11.99
N SER A 35 1.82 11.23 -12.72
CA SER A 35 2.12 11.57 -14.12
C SER A 35 3.37 12.44 -14.24
N ILE A 36 3.59 13.39 -13.33
CA ILE A 36 4.82 14.18 -13.23
C ILE A 36 6.04 13.28 -12.99
N SER A 37 5.92 12.30 -12.09
CA SER A 37 6.99 11.34 -11.78
C SER A 37 7.35 10.47 -12.99
N ILE A 38 6.35 10.01 -13.77
CA ILE A 38 6.55 9.25 -15.01
C ILE A 38 7.21 10.13 -16.08
N MET A 39 6.81 11.41 -16.20
CA MET A 39 7.40 12.35 -17.17
C MET A 39 8.87 12.65 -16.86
N MET A 40 9.26 12.85 -15.60
CA MET A 40 10.68 12.99 -15.24
C MET A 40 11.47 11.73 -15.54
N LEU A 41 10.91 10.54 -15.28
CA LEU A 41 11.59 9.26 -15.53
C LEU A 41 11.81 9.04 -17.04
N LEU A 42 10.83 9.39 -17.88
CA LEU A 42 10.99 9.40 -19.34
C LEU A 42 12.04 10.42 -19.80
N PHE A 43 12.04 11.64 -19.24
CA PHE A 43 13.04 12.66 -19.56
C PHE A 43 14.47 12.19 -19.23
N MET A 44 14.67 11.49 -18.10
CA MET A 44 15.97 10.87 -17.77
C MET A 44 16.34 9.70 -18.69
N ILE A 45 15.37 8.98 -19.26
CA ILE A 45 15.63 7.92 -20.24
C ILE A 45 16.05 8.51 -21.59
N TYR A 46 15.32 9.51 -22.10
CA TYR A 46 15.59 10.10 -23.42
C TYR A 46 16.70 11.17 -23.42
N GLY A 47 17.09 11.68 -22.24
CA GLY A 47 18.25 12.55 -22.07
C GLY A 47 19.55 11.89 -22.55
N LYS A 48 20.18 12.48 -23.58
CA LYS A 48 21.41 11.99 -24.22
C LYS A 48 22.61 12.23 -23.29
N ALA A 49 23.19 11.18 -22.69
CA ALA A 49 24.29 11.33 -21.74
C ALA A 49 25.24 10.11 -21.69
N GLY A 50 26.47 10.36 -21.23
CA GLY A 50 27.61 9.43 -21.27
C GLY A 50 27.65 8.35 -20.16
N PRO A 51 28.83 7.78 -19.87
CA PRO A 51 28.95 6.50 -19.15
C PRO A 51 28.34 6.48 -17.74
N VAL A 52 28.42 7.59 -17.00
CA VAL A 52 27.79 7.73 -15.66
C VAL A 52 26.27 7.54 -15.72
N MET A 53 25.64 7.98 -16.81
CA MET A 53 24.19 7.86 -17.02
C MET A 53 23.73 6.45 -17.40
N ASN A 54 24.62 5.56 -17.85
CA ASN A 54 24.27 4.15 -18.05
C ASN A 54 24.13 3.41 -16.69
N ALA A 55 24.99 3.74 -15.71
CA ALA A 55 24.83 3.24 -14.34
C ALA A 55 23.57 3.79 -13.67
N LEU A 56 23.28 5.09 -13.84
CA LEU A 56 22.02 5.68 -13.35
C LEU A 56 20.79 5.09 -14.05
N ARG A 57 20.81 4.82 -15.36
CA ARG A 57 19.70 4.16 -16.07
C ARG A 57 19.43 2.75 -15.53
N ALA A 58 20.46 1.97 -15.21
CA ALA A 58 20.28 0.65 -14.59
C ALA A 58 19.62 0.74 -13.20
N ALA A 59 20.01 1.72 -12.37
CA ALA A 59 19.36 1.99 -11.09
C ALA A 59 17.90 2.49 -11.25
N ASN A 60 17.67 3.40 -12.20
CA ASN A 60 16.36 4.00 -12.49
C ASN A 60 15.38 3.02 -13.14
N LEU A 61 15.84 2.01 -13.90
CA LEU A 61 14.99 0.91 -14.37
C LEU A 61 14.46 0.06 -13.20
N GLY A 62 15.33 -0.24 -12.22
CA GLY A 62 14.92 -0.91 -10.99
C GLY A 62 13.92 -0.08 -10.17
N LEU A 63 14.15 1.23 -10.06
CA LEU A 63 13.26 2.15 -9.36
C LEU A 63 11.92 2.33 -10.12
N GLY A 64 11.95 2.41 -11.44
CA GLY A 64 10.79 2.56 -12.33
C GLY A 64 9.87 1.33 -12.32
N ALA A 65 10.45 0.12 -12.27
CA ALA A 65 9.67 -1.09 -12.06
C ALA A 65 9.01 -1.08 -10.66
N LEU A 66 9.72 -0.60 -9.64
CA LEU A 66 9.22 -0.53 -8.26
C LEU A 66 8.12 0.54 -8.11
N THR A 67 8.24 1.70 -8.75
CA THR A 67 7.18 2.72 -8.79
C THR A 67 6.01 2.29 -9.66
N ALA A 68 6.21 1.54 -10.76
CA ALA A 68 5.13 0.95 -11.53
C ALA A 68 4.34 -0.09 -10.72
N VAL A 69 5.01 -1.00 -10.01
CA VAL A 69 4.37 -1.94 -9.09
C VAL A 69 3.66 -1.20 -7.96
N LEU A 70 4.29 -0.18 -7.36
CA LEU A 70 3.65 0.66 -6.34
C LEU A 70 2.42 1.39 -6.90
N MET A 71 2.46 1.88 -8.14
CA MET A 71 1.35 2.54 -8.82
C MET A 71 0.22 1.58 -9.15
N ILE A 72 0.51 0.32 -9.47
CA ILE A 72 -0.51 -0.73 -9.64
C ILE A 72 -1.13 -1.07 -8.28
N VAL A 73 -0.32 -1.21 -7.23
CA VAL A 73 -0.79 -1.53 -5.86
C VAL A 73 -1.58 -0.38 -5.24
N LEU A 74 -1.10 0.88 -5.33
CA LEU A 74 -1.77 2.08 -4.84
C LEU A 74 -2.93 2.52 -5.75
N GLY A 75 -2.85 2.27 -7.06
CA GLY A 75 -3.94 2.45 -8.00
C GLY A 75 -5.09 1.51 -7.67
N HIS A 76 -4.79 0.23 -7.41
CA HIS A 76 -5.75 -0.69 -6.81
C HIS A 76 -6.20 -0.23 -5.42
N SER A 77 -5.32 0.27 -4.55
CA SER A 77 -5.70 0.72 -3.20
C SER A 77 -6.64 1.95 -3.20
N LEU A 78 -6.54 2.82 -4.22
CA LEU A 78 -7.40 3.98 -4.41
C LEU A 78 -8.73 3.62 -5.07
N TRP A 79 -8.72 2.75 -6.08
CA TRP A 79 -9.95 2.19 -6.65
C TRP A 79 -10.72 1.42 -5.57
N THR A 80 -9.98 0.72 -4.71
CA THR A 80 -10.55 0.10 -3.53
C THR A 80 -10.85 1.05 -2.39
N ILE A 81 -10.71 2.39 -2.40
CA ILE A 81 -11.36 3.19 -1.34
C ILE A 81 -12.90 3.14 -1.50
N ASN A 82 -13.41 3.18 -2.72
CA ASN A 82 -14.84 3.00 -2.98
C ASN A 82 -15.27 1.54 -2.87
N ASP A 83 -14.44 0.60 -3.35
CA ASP A 83 -14.76 -0.82 -3.19
C ASP A 83 -14.57 -1.32 -1.77
N VAL A 84 -13.69 -0.76 -0.94
CA VAL A 84 -13.58 -1.04 0.50
C VAL A 84 -14.85 -0.62 1.21
N ASN A 85 -15.45 0.52 0.89
CA ASN A 85 -16.78 0.85 1.43
C ASN A 85 -17.86 -0.18 1.01
N ARG A 86 -17.78 -0.72 -0.21
CA ARG A 86 -18.64 -1.86 -0.64
C ARG A 86 -18.21 -3.21 -0.03
N PHE A 87 -16.94 -3.40 0.31
CA PHE A 87 -16.35 -4.61 0.85
C PHE A 87 -16.61 -4.72 2.34
N PHE A 88 -16.47 -3.65 3.11
CA PHE A 88 -16.99 -3.54 4.48
C PHE A 88 -18.50 -3.79 4.49
N LYS A 89 -19.29 -3.25 3.54
CA LYS A 89 -20.73 -3.55 3.45
C LYS A 89 -21.02 -5.03 3.14
N ARG A 90 -20.26 -5.67 2.23
CA ARG A 90 -20.43 -7.10 1.90
C ARG A 90 -19.91 -8.02 3.01
N ALA A 91 -18.75 -7.73 3.60
CA ALA A 91 -18.13 -8.48 4.69
C ALA A 91 -18.96 -8.38 5.97
N SER A 92 -19.50 -7.20 6.31
CA SER A 92 -20.47 -7.02 7.40
C SER A 92 -21.65 -7.99 7.30
N ASN A 93 -22.13 -8.22 6.07
CA ASN A 93 -23.33 -9.02 5.82
C ASN A 93 -23.03 -10.52 5.58
N ASN A 94 -21.81 -10.88 5.15
CA ASN A 94 -21.38 -12.25 4.85
C ASN A 94 -20.09 -12.65 5.61
N LEU A 95 -19.97 -12.26 6.88
CA LEU A 95 -18.88 -12.66 7.77
C LEU A 95 -19.04 -14.13 8.22
N THR A 96 -18.97 -15.05 7.27
CA THR A 96 -18.74 -16.47 7.56
C THR A 96 -17.28 -16.65 7.97
N PHE A 97 -17.04 -17.29 9.13
CA PHE A 97 -15.76 -17.44 9.83
C PHE A 97 -14.67 -18.26 9.09
N LYS A 98 -14.68 -18.33 7.75
CA LYS A 98 -14.04 -19.44 7.02
C LYS A 98 -12.54 -19.24 6.73
N GLU A 99 -12.03 -18.02 6.69
CA GLU A 99 -10.60 -17.76 6.44
C GLU A 99 -10.02 -16.67 7.33
N ALA A 100 -8.92 -17.00 8.01
CA ALA A 100 -8.14 -16.06 8.79
C ALA A 100 -7.42 -15.03 7.89
N PRO A 101 -7.28 -13.76 8.33
CA PRO A 101 -6.69 -12.71 7.51
C PRO A 101 -5.26 -13.05 7.10
N GLY A 102 -4.88 -12.54 5.93
CA GLY A 102 -3.55 -12.73 5.36
C GLY A 102 -3.30 -14.11 4.72
N SER A 103 -4.27 -15.04 4.67
CA SER A 103 -4.09 -16.37 4.07
C SER A 103 -3.53 -16.33 2.63
N LEU A 104 -4.16 -15.54 1.76
CA LEU A 104 -3.78 -15.35 0.36
C LEU A 104 -2.51 -14.50 0.21
N ALA A 105 -2.40 -13.42 0.98
CA ALA A 105 -1.21 -12.55 0.97
C ALA A 105 0.05 -13.34 1.37
N SER A 106 -0.04 -14.13 2.44
CA SER A 106 1.03 -15.04 2.90
C SER A 106 1.50 -15.98 1.79
N LYS A 107 0.58 -16.64 1.06
CA LYS A 107 0.93 -17.52 -0.07
C LYS A 107 1.67 -16.77 -1.19
N ALA A 108 1.16 -15.62 -1.61
CA ALA A 108 1.77 -14.82 -2.68
C ALA A 108 3.17 -14.29 -2.29
N LEU A 109 3.30 -13.78 -1.06
CA LEU A 109 4.55 -13.20 -0.56
C LEU A 109 5.63 -14.24 -0.27
N LYS A 110 5.24 -15.46 0.12
CA LYS A 110 6.16 -16.59 0.27
C LYS A 110 6.83 -16.98 -1.05
N PHE A 111 6.17 -16.74 -2.18
CA PHE A 111 6.74 -16.95 -3.51
C PHE A 111 7.59 -15.75 -3.97
N LEU A 112 7.12 -14.52 -3.71
CA LEU A 112 7.77 -13.30 -4.21
C LEU A 112 9.06 -12.92 -3.45
N LEU A 113 9.20 -13.31 -2.18
CA LEU A 113 10.27 -12.84 -1.30
C LEU A 113 11.27 -13.95 -0.96
N PRO A 114 12.57 -13.61 -0.76
CA PRO A 114 13.52 -14.54 -0.16
C PRO A 114 13.00 -15.03 1.20
N ARG A 115 13.08 -16.35 1.43
CA ARG A 115 12.56 -17.03 2.64
C ARG A 115 12.88 -16.28 3.95
N LYS A 116 14.14 -15.88 4.16
CA LYS A 116 14.58 -15.11 5.35
C LYS A 116 13.91 -13.74 5.50
N THR A 117 13.54 -13.08 4.40
CA THR A 117 12.82 -11.79 4.42
C THR A 117 11.34 -12.00 4.71
N TYR A 118 10.73 -13.03 4.12
CA TYR A 118 9.36 -13.43 4.41
C TYR A 118 9.18 -13.82 5.89
N GLU A 119 10.03 -14.69 6.42
CA GLU A 119 9.97 -15.17 7.80
C GLU A 119 10.18 -14.04 8.83
N ARG A 120 11.04 -13.05 8.56
CA ARG A 120 11.33 -11.95 9.49
C ARG A 120 10.36 -10.77 9.44
N LEU A 121 9.79 -10.46 8.27
CA LEU A 121 8.93 -9.27 8.11
C LEU A 121 7.47 -9.66 7.95
N VAL A 122 7.16 -10.52 6.97
CA VAL A 122 5.78 -10.82 6.58
C VAL A 122 5.10 -11.74 7.60
N LEU A 123 5.80 -12.76 8.08
CA LEU A 123 5.23 -13.74 9.01
C LEU A 123 4.80 -13.08 10.33
N GLN A 124 5.68 -12.24 10.91
CA GLN A 124 5.42 -11.53 12.16
C GLN A 124 4.22 -10.59 12.03
N ILE A 125 4.23 -9.69 11.03
CA ILE A 125 3.11 -8.75 10.79
C ILE A 125 1.77 -9.48 10.64
N ILE A 126 1.74 -10.63 9.94
CA ILE A 126 0.51 -11.42 9.76
C ILE A 126 0.10 -12.17 11.05
N ALA A 127 1.04 -12.61 11.88
CA ALA A 127 0.75 -13.23 13.17
C ALA A 127 0.09 -12.22 14.13
N ASP A 128 0.75 -11.08 14.35
CA ASP A 128 0.29 -10.03 15.27
C ASP A 128 -1.13 -9.53 14.90
N HIS A 129 -1.38 -9.26 13.60
CA HIS A 129 -2.69 -8.79 13.14
C HIS A 129 -3.75 -9.90 13.07
N ARG A 130 -3.38 -11.19 13.08
CA ARG A 130 -4.34 -12.28 13.22
C ARG A 130 -4.87 -12.37 14.64
N GLU A 131 -4.01 -12.20 15.62
CA GLU A 131 -4.38 -12.20 17.05
C GLU A 131 -5.35 -11.05 17.34
N GLU A 132 -4.98 -9.80 17.00
CA GLU A 132 -5.86 -8.63 17.10
C GLU A 132 -7.21 -8.85 16.39
N TYR A 133 -7.20 -9.47 15.20
CA TYR A 133 -8.42 -9.72 14.42
C TYR A 133 -9.35 -10.72 15.10
N PHE A 134 -8.83 -11.81 15.66
CA PHE A 134 -9.65 -12.81 16.35
C PHE A 134 -10.16 -12.29 17.70
N GLU A 135 -9.37 -11.50 18.42
CA GLU A 135 -9.82 -10.79 19.62
C GLU A 135 -10.98 -9.82 19.30
N ALA A 136 -10.84 -9.02 18.25
CA ALA A 136 -11.90 -8.12 17.78
C ALA A 136 -13.18 -8.86 17.36
N LEU A 137 -13.05 -10.04 16.74
CA LEU A 137 -14.21 -10.90 16.42
C LEU A 137 -14.84 -11.52 17.68
N TRP A 138 -14.05 -11.94 18.66
CA TRP A 138 -14.52 -12.48 19.94
C TRP A 138 -15.34 -11.45 20.71
N ASN A 139 -14.89 -10.20 20.71
CA ASN A 139 -15.59 -9.05 21.31
C ASN A 139 -16.79 -8.55 20.46
N GLY A 140 -17.07 -9.17 19.30
CA GLY A 140 -18.18 -8.80 18.40
C GLY A 140 -17.95 -7.54 17.56
N GLU A 141 -16.76 -6.95 17.60
CA GLU A 141 -16.43 -5.65 16.97
C GLU A 141 -16.12 -5.77 15.47
N LYS A 142 -17.12 -6.14 14.66
CA LYS A 142 -16.97 -6.37 13.21
C LYS A 142 -16.29 -5.20 12.45
N HIS A 143 -16.52 -3.97 12.86
CA HIS A 143 -15.90 -2.78 12.27
C HIS A 143 -14.41 -2.68 12.62
N HIS A 144 -14.03 -2.99 13.86
CA HIS A 144 -12.64 -2.98 14.32
C HIS A 144 -11.85 -4.10 13.65
N ALA A 145 -12.39 -5.33 13.63
CA ALA A 145 -11.82 -6.46 12.91
C ALA A 145 -11.56 -6.13 11.43
N SER A 146 -12.52 -5.48 10.75
CA SER A 146 -12.36 -5.07 9.35
C SER A 146 -11.32 -3.96 9.15
N TYR A 147 -11.17 -3.04 10.12
CA TYR A 147 -10.11 -2.03 10.13
C TYR A 147 -8.71 -2.66 10.29
N ILE A 148 -8.56 -3.65 11.17
CA ILE A 148 -7.31 -4.40 11.38
C ILE A 148 -6.83 -5.03 10.06
N VAL A 149 -7.74 -5.62 9.27
CA VAL A 149 -7.38 -6.20 7.96
C VAL A 149 -6.83 -5.14 6.99
N VAL A 150 -7.42 -3.94 6.95
CA VAL A 150 -6.91 -2.84 6.10
C VAL A 150 -5.57 -2.32 6.62
N ARG A 151 -5.43 -2.16 7.94
CA ARG A 151 -4.18 -1.74 8.60
C ARG A 151 -3.03 -2.70 8.28
N MET A 152 -3.27 -4.00 8.40
CA MET A 152 -2.31 -5.06 8.07
C MET A 152 -1.79 -4.93 6.62
N HIS A 153 -2.70 -4.79 5.63
CA HIS A 153 -2.30 -4.65 4.22
C HIS A 153 -1.50 -3.36 3.95
N ALA A 154 -1.86 -2.25 4.61
CA ALA A 154 -1.14 -0.99 4.48
C ALA A 154 0.28 -1.07 5.06
N ILE A 155 0.44 -1.58 6.29
CA ILE A 155 1.74 -1.79 6.94
C ILE A 155 2.60 -2.71 6.09
N LEU A 156 2.05 -3.87 5.69
CA LEU A 156 2.78 -4.86 4.91
C LEU A 156 3.27 -4.26 3.58
N THR A 157 2.41 -3.54 2.84
CA THR A 157 2.80 -2.85 1.60
C THR A 157 3.94 -1.86 1.83
N MET A 158 3.88 -1.06 2.90
CA MET A 158 4.90 -0.08 3.25
C MET A 158 6.24 -0.74 3.63
N SER A 159 6.20 -1.82 4.42
CA SER A 159 7.40 -2.61 4.79
C SER A 159 8.10 -3.20 3.57
N LEU A 160 7.34 -3.68 2.57
CA LEU A 160 7.90 -4.19 1.32
C LEU A 160 8.55 -3.09 0.48
N LEU A 161 7.90 -1.93 0.35
CA LEU A 161 8.47 -0.77 -0.33
C LEU A 161 9.78 -0.31 0.33
N LEU A 162 9.79 -0.17 1.65
CA LEU A 162 10.98 0.27 2.40
C LEU A 162 12.13 -0.76 2.28
N THR A 163 11.81 -2.05 2.26
CA THR A 163 12.77 -3.14 2.01
C THR A 163 13.30 -3.13 0.58
N GLY A 164 12.48 -2.73 -0.40
CA GLY A 164 12.90 -2.51 -1.78
C GLY A 164 13.87 -1.33 -1.91
N LEU A 165 13.52 -0.19 -1.32
CA LEU A 165 14.33 1.04 -1.36
C LEU A 165 15.67 0.90 -0.64
N SER A 166 15.71 0.26 0.53
CA SER A 166 16.99 0.03 1.23
C SER A 166 17.96 -0.83 0.42
N ARG A 167 17.45 -1.82 -0.33
CA ARG A 167 18.26 -2.65 -1.25
C ARG A 167 18.77 -1.87 -2.47
N THR A 168 17.99 -0.95 -3.03
CA THR A 168 18.47 -0.12 -4.14
C THR A 168 19.51 0.89 -3.68
N ILE A 169 19.31 1.54 -2.54
CA ILE A 169 20.29 2.46 -1.94
C ILE A 169 21.61 1.74 -1.67
N GLY A 170 21.59 0.58 -1.00
CA GLY A 170 22.81 -0.19 -0.72
C GLY A 170 23.61 -0.58 -1.98
N ARG A 171 22.92 -0.90 -3.09
CA ARG A 171 23.58 -1.16 -4.38
C ARG A 171 24.19 0.10 -4.99
N VAL A 172 23.51 1.24 -4.92
CA VAL A 172 24.02 2.52 -5.43
C VAL A 172 25.25 2.96 -4.63
N CYS A 173 25.21 2.92 -3.29
CA CYS A 173 26.36 3.24 -2.44
C CYS A 173 27.55 2.30 -2.70
N SER A 174 27.32 0.99 -2.87
CA SER A 174 28.37 0.02 -3.18
C SER A 174 28.95 0.17 -4.60
N ALA A 175 28.17 0.67 -5.57
CA ALA A 175 28.68 1.02 -6.89
C ALA A 175 29.50 2.33 -6.86
N ALA A 176 29.04 3.33 -6.11
CA ALA A 176 29.72 4.61 -5.96
C ALA A 176 31.09 4.46 -5.26
N SER A 177 31.19 3.65 -4.20
CA SER A 177 32.47 3.45 -3.50
C SER A 177 33.54 2.78 -4.38
N LYS A 178 33.14 1.91 -5.30
CA LYS A 178 34.06 1.28 -6.28
C LYS A 178 34.60 2.27 -7.32
N LEU A 179 33.91 3.37 -7.59
CA LEU A 179 34.35 4.39 -8.56
C LEU A 179 35.34 5.39 -7.96
N ILE A 180 35.34 5.56 -6.64
CA ILE A 180 36.23 6.50 -5.94
C ILE A 180 37.65 5.91 -5.78
N GLY A 181 37.76 4.58 -5.68
CA GLY A 181 39.02 3.86 -5.51
C GLY A 181 39.65 4.03 -4.12
N PRO A 182 40.66 3.21 -3.77
CA PRO A 182 41.54 3.52 -2.65
C PRO A 182 42.47 4.67 -3.06
N SER A 183 42.31 5.82 -2.40
CA SER A 183 43.20 6.98 -2.47
C SER A 183 44.51 6.74 -1.75
#